data_AF-M1WT65-F1
#
_entry.id   AF-M1WT65-F1
#
_cell.length_a   1.000
_cell.length_b   1.000
_cell.length_c   1.000
_cell.angle_alpha   90.00
_cell.angle_beta   90.00
_cell.angle_gamma   90.00
#
_symmetry.space_group_name_H-M   'P 1'
#
loop_
_entity.id
_entity.type
_entity.pdbx_description
1 polymer ?
#
loop_
_entity_poly.entity_id
_entity_poly.type
_entity_poly.pdbx_seq_one_letter_code
_entity_poly.pdbx_strand_id
1 'polypeptide(L)'
;MVKTKKLPLFLAVNKCESPDKGLIQASEFWCLGLGEPYPVSAIHGSGTGELLDVVIECLPETTEIIGNNEIKVAIIGRPNVGKSSLLNAFLGEQRAIVSPISGTTRDAIDTFIEYQGKNYCLIDTAGIRKKKNVEYGPEFFGINRSFKAIRRADVVLLVIDALDGITEQDQKLAGRIVEDGRAFIIVVNKWDAIEKDSYTIYDYQKILHQRLHFIEWVENIFISALTGQRVDKILDLVDSAAIEHKRRVSTSVINEVLNEAVRWHSPPTSRQGKQGRIYYGTQVSSQPPSIALFVNDAKRFNENYRRYIERQFRQQLGFKGTPIRLFWRSKKARDIGNANHATKV
;
A
#
# COMPACT_ATOMS: atom_id res chain seq x y z
N MET A 1 36.34 17.14 -8.40
CA MET A 1 35.22 18.04 -8.72
C MET A 1 34.09 17.92 -7.68
N VAL A 2 34.39 18.16 -6.39
CA VAL A 2 33.41 18.07 -5.28
C VAL A 2 33.52 19.26 -4.29
N LYS A 3 34.56 20.11 -4.39
CA LYS A 3 34.83 21.18 -3.41
C LYS A 3 33.96 22.44 -3.54
N THR A 4 32.93 22.45 -4.39
CA THR A 4 32.19 23.69 -4.74
C THR A 4 30.89 23.93 -3.98
N LYS A 5 30.44 23.03 -3.10
CA LYS A 5 29.28 23.27 -2.20
C LYS A 5 29.58 22.79 -0.78
N LYS A 6 29.20 23.58 0.23
CA LYS A 6 29.20 23.22 1.66
C LYS A 6 28.09 22.18 1.93
N LEU A 7 28.32 20.94 1.54
CA LEU A 7 27.48 19.79 1.87
C LEU A 7 28.28 18.83 2.74
N PRO A 8 27.64 18.12 3.70
CA PRO A 8 28.31 17.06 4.43
C PRO A 8 28.77 15.99 3.43
N LEU A 9 30.03 15.59 3.55
CA LEU A 9 30.69 14.66 2.63
C LEU A 9 31.22 13.48 3.43
N PHE A 10 30.87 12.28 2.98
CA PHE A 10 31.27 11.02 3.60
C PHE A 10 32.08 10.19 2.60
N LEU A 11 33.21 9.66 3.05
CA LEU A 11 34.08 8.83 2.25
C LEU A 11 33.85 7.35 2.57
N ALA A 12 33.15 6.64 1.68
CA ALA A 12 32.95 5.20 1.82
C ALA A 12 33.95 4.43 0.93
N VAL A 13 34.80 3.61 1.55
CA VAL A 13 35.76 2.76 0.85
C VAL A 13 35.18 1.36 0.72
N ASN A 14 34.71 1.03 -0.48
CA ASN A 14 34.06 -0.24 -0.75
C ASN A 14 35.08 -1.37 -1.02
N LYS A 15 34.64 -2.63 -0.85
CA LYS A 15 35.44 -3.87 -0.97
C LYS A 15 36.39 -4.11 0.21
N CYS A 16 35.98 -3.70 1.40
CA CYS A 16 36.65 -4.01 2.65
C CYS A 16 36.04 -5.30 3.26
N GLU A 17 36.22 -6.45 2.62
CA GLU A 17 35.58 -7.70 3.09
C GLU A 17 36.25 -8.32 4.32
N SER A 18 37.54 -8.09 4.50
CA SER A 18 38.30 -8.57 5.66
C SER A 18 38.21 -7.57 6.80
N PRO A 19 37.79 -7.96 8.02
CA PRO A 19 37.70 -7.05 9.16
C PRO A 19 39.03 -6.36 9.49
N ASP A 20 40.13 -7.13 9.52
CA ASP A 20 41.44 -6.61 9.90
C ASP A 20 42.13 -5.85 8.76
N LYS A 21 42.01 -6.32 7.51
CA LYS A 21 42.65 -5.67 6.35
C LYS A 21 41.83 -4.52 5.79
N GLY A 22 40.51 -4.54 5.97
CA GLY A 22 39.59 -3.53 5.46
C GLY A 22 39.84 -2.15 6.05
N LEU A 23 40.16 -2.07 7.36
CA LEU A 23 40.56 -0.84 8.03
C LEU A 23 41.86 -0.27 7.46
N ILE A 24 42.85 -1.12 7.19
CA ILE A 24 44.14 -0.72 6.61
C ILE A 24 43.92 -0.20 5.19
N GLN A 25 43.14 -0.91 4.37
CA GLN A 25 42.79 -0.48 3.00
C GLN A 25 42.05 0.85 2.99
N ALA A 26 41.10 1.05 3.90
CA ALA A 26 40.38 2.32 4.02
C ALA A 26 41.31 3.46 4.46
N SER A 27 42.29 3.17 5.33
CA SER A 27 43.21 4.18 5.85
C SER A 27 44.09 4.82 4.77
N GLU A 28 44.38 4.13 3.66
CA GLU A 28 45.14 4.68 2.53
C GLU A 28 44.45 5.90 1.90
N PHE A 29 43.12 6.00 2.04
CA PHE A 29 42.31 7.07 1.46
C PHE A 29 42.23 8.33 2.34
N TRP A 30 42.85 8.35 3.53
CA TRP A 30 43.02 9.56 4.33
C TRP A 30 43.69 10.69 3.54
N CYS A 31 44.61 10.34 2.63
CA CYS A 31 45.33 11.27 1.76
C CYS A 31 44.39 12.12 0.87
N LEU A 32 43.13 11.72 0.67
CA LEU A 32 42.16 12.50 -0.11
C LEU A 32 41.66 13.75 0.61
N GLY A 33 41.83 13.84 1.94
CA GLY A 33 41.37 14.99 2.73
C GLY A 33 39.85 15.19 2.68
N LEU A 34 39.10 14.09 2.56
CA LEU A 34 37.64 14.06 2.43
C LEU A 34 36.92 13.65 3.73
N GLY A 35 37.62 13.70 4.86
CA GLY A 35 37.13 13.20 6.15
C GLY A 35 37.53 11.76 6.42
N GLU A 36 36.95 11.19 7.48
CA GLU A 36 37.22 9.81 7.90
C GLU A 36 36.75 8.80 6.82
N PRO A 37 37.63 7.87 6.37
CA PRO A 37 37.26 6.83 5.43
C PRO A 37 36.55 5.67 6.13
N TYR A 38 35.30 5.43 5.77
CA TYR A 38 34.48 4.34 6.30
C TYR A 38 34.66 3.07 5.44
N PRO A 39 35.24 1.97 5.98
CA PRO A 39 35.35 0.71 5.26
C PRO A 39 33.98 0.06 5.12
N VAL A 40 33.57 -0.29 3.90
CA VAL A 40 32.30 -0.97 3.64
C VAL A 40 32.48 -2.18 2.72
N SER A 41 31.63 -3.19 2.88
CA SER A 41 31.46 -4.26 1.91
C SER A 41 30.04 -4.26 1.40
N ALA A 42 29.84 -3.81 0.15
CA ALA A 42 28.52 -3.87 -0.48
C ALA A 42 27.99 -5.30 -0.65
N ILE A 43 28.87 -6.30 -0.78
CA ILE A 43 28.48 -7.71 -1.00
C ILE A 43 28.11 -8.39 0.33
N HIS A 44 28.84 -8.11 1.40
CA HIS A 44 28.62 -8.75 2.70
C HIS A 44 27.81 -7.90 3.69
N GLY A 45 27.60 -6.61 3.38
CA GLY A 45 26.85 -5.65 4.19
C GLY A 45 27.62 -5.09 5.39
N SER A 46 28.86 -5.51 5.64
CA SER A 46 29.69 -5.01 6.75
C SER A 46 30.06 -3.52 6.56
N GLY A 47 30.15 -2.77 7.67
CA GLY A 47 30.52 -1.35 7.67
C GLY A 47 29.42 -0.39 7.21
N THR A 48 28.31 -0.91 6.68
CA THR A 48 27.23 -0.07 6.14
C THR A 48 26.36 0.54 7.22
N GLY A 49 26.21 -0.12 8.38
CA GLY A 49 25.45 0.43 9.51
C GLY A 49 26.16 1.63 10.12
N GLU A 50 27.45 1.49 10.36
CA GLU A 50 28.31 2.53 10.93
C GLU A 50 28.35 3.77 10.05
N LEU A 51 28.45 3.60 8.73
CA LEU A 51 28.33 4.71 7.79
C LEU A 51 26.95 5.38 7.84
N LEU A 52 25.87 4.58 7.93
CA LEU A 52 24.50 5.11 7.97
C LEU A 52 24.21 5.88 9.25
N ASP A 53 24.72 5.44 10.40
CA ASP A 53 24.54 6.12 11.68
C ASP A 53 25.07 7.56 11.61
N VAL A 54 26.28 7.75 11.06
CA VAL A 54 26.89 9.08 10.86
C VAL A 54 26.11 9.90 9.82
N VAL A 55 25.60 9.27 8.77
CA VAL A 55 24.75 9.96 7.79
C VAL A 55 23.47 10.47 8.46
N ILE A 56 22.84 9.66 9.31
CA ILE A 56 21.60 10.02 10.02
C ILE A 56 21.81 11.25 10.90
N GLU A 57 22.92 11.34 11.62
CA GLU A 57 23.26 12.52 12.44
C GLU A 57 23.36 13.82 11.64
N CYS A 58 23.72 13.72 10.36
CA CYS A 58 23.85 14.88 9.46
C CYS A 58 22.58 15.18 8.65
N LEU A 59 21.58 14.30 8.70
CA LEU A 59 20.28 14.61 8.12
C LEU A 59 19.62 15.69 8.97
N PRO A 60 18.98 16.70 8.35
CA PRO A 60 18.20 17.66 9.12
C PRO A 60 17.17 16.89 9.96
N GLU A 61 16.96 17.33 11.20
CA GLU A 61 15.81 16.87 11.97
C GLU A 61 14.60 16.97 11.05
N THR A 62 13.99 15.82 10.78
CA THR A 62 12.71 15.83 10.09
C THR A 62 11.77 16.42 11.13
N THR A 63 11.61 17.75 11.14
CA THR A 63 10.34 18.32 11.56
C THR A 63 9.34 17.49 10.79
N GLU A 64 8.51 16.72 11.48
CA GLU A 64 7.29 16.21 10.88
C GLU A 64 6.74 17.41 10.14
N ILE A 65 6.83 17.38 8.80
CA ILE A 65 5.94 18.21 8.00
C ILE A 65 4.62 17.78 8.59
N ILE A 66 3.96 18.65 9.37
CA ILE A 66 2.60 18.44 9.85
C ILE A 66 1.89 18.10 8.56
N GLY A 67 1.75 16.80 8.31
CA GLY A 67 1.48 16.34 6.96
C GLY A 67 0.18 17.00 6.63
N ASN A 68 0.10 17.65 5.47
CA ASN A 68 -1.20 17.97 4.91
C ASN A 68 -2.06 16.75 5.20
N ASN A 69 -3.11 16.89 6.01
CA ASN A 69 -3.94 15.78 6.46
C ASN A 69 -4.83 15.29 5.31
N GLU A 70 -4.29 15.37 4.10
CA GLU A 70 -4.92 15.07 2.84
C GLU A 70 -4.81 13.58 2.59
N ILE A 71 -5.93 12.98 2.20
CA ILE A 71 -5.94 11.60 1.70
C ILE A 71 -5.73 11.68 0.19
N LYS A 72 -4.69 11.00 -0.31
CA LYS A 72 -4.41 10.93 -1.75
C LYS A 72 -5.30 9.87 -2.39
N VAL A 73 -6.17 10.28 -3.31
CA VAL A 73 -7.17 9.42 -3.94
C VAL A 73 -6.91 9.33 -5.44
N ALA A 74 -6.71 8.12 -5.98
CA ALA A 74 -6.60 7.92 -7.42
C ALA A 74 -7.90 7.33 -8.01
N ILE A 75 -8.41 7.93 -9.09
CA ILE A 75 -9.58 7.42 -9.83
C ILE A 75 -9.09 6.58 -11.01
N ILE A 76 -9.23 5.26 -10.90
CA ILE A 76 -8.69 4.27 -11.85
C ILE A 76 -9.83 3.48 -12.49
N GLY A 77 -9.66 3.05 -13.73
CA GLY A 77 -10.65 2.24 -14.45
C GLY A 77 -10.45 2.32 -15.96
N ARG A 78 -11.10 1.42 -16.70
CA ARG A 78 -11.07 1.38 -18.17
C ARG A 78 -11.50 2.70 -18.82
N PRO A 79 -11.20 2.95 -20.10
CA PRO A 79 -11.82 4.05 -20.84
C PRO A 79 -13.36 4.06 -20.70
N ASN A 80 -13.97 5.24 -20.74
CA ASN A 80 -15.44 5.42 -20.81
C ASN A 80 -16.31 4.92 -19.64
N VAL A 81 -15.72 4.36 -18.58
CA VAL A 81 -16.45 3.97 -17.34
C VAL A 81 -16.98 5.16 -16.51
N GLY A 82 -16.75 6.41 -16.95
CA GLY A 82 -17.25 7.62 -16.31
C GLY A 82 -16.33 8.27 -15.26
N LYS A 83 -15.02 8.00 -15.29
CA LYS A 83 -14.03 8.66 -14.42
C LYS A 83 -14.07 10.20 -14.49
N SER A 84 -14.24 10.77 -15.68
CA SER A 84 -14.32 12.22 -15.87
C SER A 84 -15.60 12.81 -15.32
N SER A 85 -16.72 12.09 -15.46
CA SER A 85 -17.99 12.47 -14.83
C SER A 85 -17.86 12.44 -13.31
N LEU A 86 -17.22 11.41 -12.76
CA LEU A 86 -17.00 11.30 -11.31
C LEU A 86 -16.10 12.42 -10.77
N LEU A 87 -15.00 12.73 -11.48
CA LEU A 87 -14.15 13.86 -11.14
C LEU A 87 -14.92 15.18 -11.12
N ASN A 88 -15.78 15.41 -12.13
CA ASN A 88 -16.60 16.63 -12.18
C ASN A 88 -17.66 16.65 -11.08
N ALA A 89 -18.25 15.50 -10.73
CA ALA A 89 -19.20 15.39 -9.64
C ALA A 89 -18.55 15.78 -8.30
N PHE A 90 -17.33 15.31 -8.03
CA PHE A 90 -16.56 15.74 -6.85
C PHE A 90 -16.26 17.25 -6.84
N LEU A 91 -16.12 17.88 -8.00
CA LEU A 91 -15.86 19.33 -8.11
C LEU A 91 -17.14 20.17 -8.09
N GLY A 92 -18.28 19.59 -8.47
CA GLY A 92 -19.57 20.26 -8.63
C GLY A 92 -20.49 20.15 -7.42
N GLU A 93 -20.29 19.17 -6.54
CA GLU A 93 -20.90 19.21 -5.20
C GLU A 93 -20.36 20.44 -4.46
N GLN A 94 -21.26 21.28 -3.91
CA GLN A 94 -21.02 22.63 -3.37
C GLN A 94 -20.06 22.73 -2.15
N ARG A 95 -19.06 21.86 -2.04
CA ARG A 95 -18.15 21.74 -0.90
C ARG A 95 -16.68 21.68 -1.28
N ALA A 96 -16.33 21.43 -2.55
CA ALA A 96 -14.94 21.40 -2.98
C ALA A 96 -14.35 22.82 -3.14
N ILE A 97 -13.80 23.38 -2.06
CA ILE A 97 -12.93 24.55 -2.17
C ILE A 97 -11.62 24.07 -2.79
N VAL A 98 -11.39 24.42 -4.05
CA VAL A 98 -10.11 24.16 -4.72
C VAL A 98 -9.09 25.12 -4.12
N SER A 99 -8.27 24.63 -3.19
CA SER A 99 -7.25 25.45 -2.54
C SER A 99 -6.04 25.65 -3.47
N PRO A 100 -5.63 26.88 -3.78
CA PRO A 100 -4.48 27.17 -4.63
C PRO A 100 -3.16 27.13 -3.85
N ILE A 101 -2.95 26.13 -2.97
CA ILE A 101 -1.73 26.06 -2.15
C ILE A 101 -0.52 25.93 -3.08
N SER A 102 0.13 27.07 -3.23
CA SER A 102 1.26 27.32 -4.10
C SER A 102 2.50 26.92 -3.33
N GLY A 103 3.17 25.82 -3.69
CA GLY A 103 4.31 25.44 -2.86
C GLY A 103 5.17 24.25 -3.23
N THR A 104 5.09 23.64 -4.41
CA THR A 104 6.26 22.95 -5.02
C THR A 104 5.99 22.48 -6.44
N THR A 105 6.92 22.80 -7.33
CA THR A 105 7.00 22.30 -8.70
C THR A 105 7.32 20.80 -8.71
N ARG A 106 6.31 19.92 -8.64
CA ARG A 106 6.50 18.54 -9.14
C ARG A 106 5.33 17.88 -9.86
N ASP A 107 4.07 18.25 -9.65
CA ASP A 107 2.96 17.68 -10.45
C ASP A 107 1.77 18.67 -10.59
N ALA A 108 1.76 19.48 -11.66
CA ALA A 108 0.67 20.42 -12.02
C ALA A 108 -0.63 19.71 -12.50
N ILE A 109 -0.92 18.53 -11.97
CA ILE A 109 -1.85 17.53 -12.54
C ILE A 109 -2.86 17.02 -11.49
N ASP A 110 -2.62 17.23 -10.21
CA ASP A 110 -3.49 16.76 -9.13
C ASP A 110 -4.54 17.84 -8.78
N THR A 111 -5.69 17.42 -8.25
CA THR A 111 -6.79 18.33 -7.87
C THR A 111 -7.08 18.21 -6.38
N PHE A 112 -7.08 19.34 -5.67
CA PHE A 112 -7.40 19.39 -4.24
C PHE A 112 -8.88 19.69 -4.04
N ILE A 113 -9.51 18.92 -3.14
CA ILE A 113 -10.89 19.15 -2.70
C ILE A 113 -10.95 19.10 -1.18
N GLU A 114 -11.81 19.92 -0.60
CA GLU A 114 -12.19 19.84 0.80
C GLU A 114 -13.60 19.24 0.88
N TYR A 115 -13.84 18.34 1.83
CA TYR A 115 -15.17 17.80 2.10
C TYR A 115 -15.33 17.54 3.59
N GLN A 116 -16.36 18.13 4.20
CA GLN A 116 -16.64 18.05 5.65
C GLN A 116 -15.41 18.39 6.53
N GLY A 117 -14.61 19.39 6.13
CA GLY A 117 -13.40 19.81 6.86
C GLY A 117 -12.21 18.88 6.71
N LYS A 118 -12.28 17.87 5.82
CA LYS A 118 -11.17 16.98 5.47
C LYS A 118 -10.65 17.31 4.07
N ASN A 119 -9.34 17.24 3.92
CA ASN A 119 -8.67 17.51 2.66
C ASN A 119 -8.46 16.21 1.87
N TYR A 120 -8.63 16.27 0.56
CA TYR A 120 -8.35 15.17 -0.35
C TYR A 120 -7.56 15.70 -1.54
N CYS A 121 -6.58 14.90 -1.98
CA CYS A 121 -5.79 15.17 -3.17
C CYS A 121 -6.12 14.11 -4.22
N LEU A 122 -6.88 14.49 -5.24
CA LEU A 122 -7.22 13.65 -6.38
C LEU A 122 -6.00 13.56 -7.31
N ILE A 123 -5.43 12.37 -7.43
CA ILE A 123 -4.18 12.12 -8.15
C ILE A 123 -4.43 11.90 -9.65
N ASP A 124 -3.54 12.48 -10.47
CA ASP A 124 -3.47 12.27 -11.92
C ASP A 124 -4.73 12.69 -12.72
N THR A 125 -5.33 13.81 -12.33
CA THR A 125 -6.59 14.30 -12.92
C THR A 125 -6.44 14.86 -14.34
N ALA A 126 -5.25 15.31 -14.74
CA ALA A 126 -5.02 15.81 -16.12
C ALA A 126 -5.22 14.71 -17.17
N GLY A 127 -4.93 13.45 -16.85
CA GLY A 127 -5.21 12.33 -17.75
C GLY A 127 -6.71 12.09 -17.98
N ILE A 128 -7.53 12.42 -16.99
CA ILE A 128 -9.00 12.33 -17.02
C ILE A 128 -9.58 13.51 -17.83
N ARG A 129 -9.01 14.72 -17.67
CA ARG A 129 -9.46 15.93 -18.40
C ARG A 129 -9.07 15.94 -19.88
N LYS A 130 -7.87 15.49 -20.25
CA LYS A 130 -7.39 15.46 -21.65
C LYS A 130 -8.17 14.49 -22.55
N LYS A 131 -8.65 13.37 -22.00
CA LYS A 131 -9.39 12.34 -22.78
C LYS A 131 -10.73 12.80 -23.34
N LYS A 132 -11.28 13.95 -22.91
CA LYS A 132 -12.52 14.50 -23.46
C LYS A 132 -12.34 15.08 -24.88
N ASN A 133 -11.10 15.40 -25.28
CA ASN A 133 -10.82 16.20 -26.49
C ASN A 133 -9.94 15.50 -27.54
N VAL A 134 -9.71 14.19 -27.47
CA VAL A 134 -8.79 13.50 -28.41
C VAL A 134 -9.41 12.20 -28.93
N GLU A 135 -9.59 12.11 -30.26
CA GLU A 135 -9.90 10.89 -30.98
C GLU A 135 -8.66 9.98 -31.07
N TYR A 136 -8.81 8.77 -30.54
CA TYR A 136 -8.03 7.54 -30.65
C TYR A 136 -6.50 7.56 -30.95
N GLY A 137 -5.73 7.09 -29.93
CA GLY A 137 -4.45 6.39 -30.06
C GLY A 137 -3.42 6.68 -28.95
N PRO A 138 -2.54 5.74 -28.53
CA PRO A 138 -2.73 4.32 -28.25
C PRO A 138 -2.97 4.06 -26.74
N GLU A 139 -3.77 3.04 -26.45
CA GLU A 139 -4.17 2.59 -25.10
C GLU A 139 -3.00 2.27 -24.15
N PHE A 140 -1.79 2.11 -24.70
CA PHE A 140 -0.56 1.79 -23.99
C PHE A 140 -0.15 2.85 -22.95
N PHE A 141 -0.37 4.13 -23.21
CA PHE A 141 -0.06 5.20 -22.25
C PHE A 141 -1.06 5.31 -21.10
N GLY A 142 -2.25 4.73 -21.24
CA GLY A 142 -3.29 4.75 -20.21
C GLY A 142 -2.97 3.85 -19.02
N ILE A 143 -2.41 2.66 -19.26
CA ILE A 143 -2.13 1.67 -18.21
C ILE A 143 -0.93 2.09 -17.36
N ASN A 144 0.17 2.53 -17.97
CA ASN A 144 1.35 3.01 -17.23
C ASN A 144 1.03 4.23 -16.36
N ARG A 145 0.15 5.12 -16.85
CA ARG A 145 -0.35 6.25 -16.07
C ARG A 145 -1.16 5.78 -14.87
N SER A 146 -2.11 4.85 -15.06
CA SER A 146 -2.86 4.26 -13.97
C SER A 146 -1.95 3.64 -12.90
N PHE A 147 -0.88 2.95 -13.30
CA PHE A 147 0.07 2.36 -12.36
C PHE A 147 0.87 3.42 -11.57
N LYS A 148 1.26 4.53 -12.22
CA LYS A 148 1.89 5.66 -11.51
C LYS A 148 0.93 6.28 -10.49
N ALA A 149 -0.34 6.47 -10.87
CA ALA A 149 -1.37 7.01 -10.00
C ALA A 149 -1.64 6.09 -8.79
N ILE A 150 -1.76 4.77 -8.99
CA ILE A 150 -1.91 3.78 -7.91
C ILE A 150 -0.77 3.91 -6.89
N ARG A 151 0.48 3.99 -7.34
CA ARG A 151 1.64 4.11 -6.44
C ARG A 151 1.71 5.41 -5.66
N ARG A 152 1.06 6.48 -6.11
CA ARG A 152 1.03 7.80 -5.44
C ARG A 152 -0.16 7.95 -4.49
N ALA A 153 -1.16 7.08 -4.60
CA ALA A 153 -2.40 7.16 -3.82
C ALA A 153 -2.28 6.45 -2.46
N ASP A 154 -3.05 6.94 -1.50
CA ASP A 154 -3.35 6.22 -0.26
C ASP A 154 -4.54 5.28 -0.49
N VAL A 155 -5.57 5.77 -1.19
CA VAL A 155 -6.78 5.02 -1.55
C VAL A 155 -7.04 5.09 -3.05
N VAL A 156 -7.36 3.96 -3.66
CA VAL A 156 -7.72 3.86 -5.08
C VAL A 156 -9.22 3.63 -5.25
N LEU A 157 -9.86 4.42 -6.10
CA LEU A 157 -11.23 4.18 -6.56
C LEU A 157 -11.15 3.42 -7.88
N LEU A 158 -11.51 2.13 -7.87
CA LEU A 158 -11.63 1.33 -9.07
C LEU A 158 -13.04 1.49 -9.64
N VAL A 159 -13.17 2.33 -10.66
CA VAL A 159 -14.44 2.63 -11.33
C VAL A 159 -14.74 1.57 -12.39
N ILE A 160 -15.88 0.92 -12.23
CA ILE A 160 -16.43 -0.10 -13.13
C ILE A 160 -17.70 0.45 -13.75
N ASP A 161 -17.91 0.19 -15.04
CA ASP A 161 -19.17 0.51 -15.72
C ASP A 161 -20.20 -0.56 -15.41
N ALA A 162 -21.34 -0.17 -14.84
CA ALA A 162 -22.40 -1.10 -14.50
C ALA A 162 -22.97 -1.82 -15.74
N LEU A 163 -23.01 -1.14 -16.90
CA LEU A 163 -23.59 -1.68 -18.13
C LEU A 163 -22.67 -2.72 -18.79
N ASP A 164 -21.37 -2.42 -18.86
CA ASP A 164 -20.37 -3.35 -19.43
C ASP A 164 -20.05 -4.53 -18.50
N GLY A 165 -20.28 -4.36 -17.20
CA GLY A 165 -19.86 -5.33 -16.20
C GLY A 165 -18.34 -5.35 -15.95
N ILE A 166 -17.88 -6.41 -15.28
CA ILE A 166 -16.47 -6.63 -14.93
C ILE A 166 -15.74 -7.32 -16.07
N THR A 167 -14.73 -6.65 -16.61
CA THR A 167 -13.88 -7.17 -17.69
C THR A 167 -12.54 -7.69 -17.17
N GLU A 168 -11.75 -8.35 -18.03
CA GLU A 168 -10.38 -8.77 -17.70
C GLU A 168 -9.45 -7.60 -17.36
N GLN A 169 -9.64 -6.45 -18.01
CA GLN A 169 -8.83 -5.26 -17.72
C GLN A 169 -9.14 -4.71 -16.32
N ASP A 170 -10.39 -4.80 -15.85
CA ASP A 170 -10.76 -4.42 -14.48
C ASP A 170 -10.09 -5.37 -13.46
N GLN A 171 -10.08 -6.68 -13.73
CA GLN A 171 -9.39 -7.66 -12.89
C GLN A 171 -7.88 -7.41 -12.83
N LYS A 172 -7.25 -7.05 -13.96
CA LYS A 172 -5.82 -6.72 -14.01
C LYS A 172 -5.49 -5.45 -13.21
N LEU A 173 -6.34 -4.41 -13.30
CA LEU A 173 -6.18 -3.21 -12.50
C LEU A 173 -6.35 -3.51 -11.00
N ALA A 174 -7.37 -4.29 -10.63
CA ALA A 174 -7.60 -4.74 -9.25
C ALA A 174 -6.40 -5.53 -8.70
N GLY A 175 -5.90 -6.51 -9.44
CA GLY A 175 -4.70 -7.27 -9.08
C GLY A 175 -3.50 -6.36 -8.85
N ARG A 176 -3.31 -5.35 -9.71
CA ARG A 176 -2.21 -4.39 -9.56
C ARG A 176 -2.33 -3.55 -8.28
N ILE A 177 -3.53 -3.11 -7.93
CA ILE A 177 -3.78 -2.34 -6.71
C ILE A 177 -3.40 -3.15 -5.47
N VAL A 178 -3.77 -4.44 -5.46
CA VAL A 178 -3.39 -5.39 -4.40
C VAL A 178 -1.88 -5.61 -4.34
N GLU A 179 -1.22 -5.81 -5.48
CA GLU A 179 0.24 -5.97 -5.59
C GLU A 179 0.98 -4.76 -5.00
N ASP A 180 0.59 -3.55 -5.41
CA ASP A 180 1.17 -2.30 -4.90
C ASP A 180 0.76 -2.03 -3.44
N GLY A 181 -0.17 -2.82 -2.89
CA GLY A 181 -0.54 -2.79 -1.48
C GLY A 181 -1.33 -1.57 -1.09
N ARG A 182 -2.18 -1.05 -2.00
CA ARG A 182 -2.98 0.15 -1.75
C ARG A 182 -4.35 -0.20 -1.23
N ALA A 183 -4.89 0.65 -0.34
CA ALA A 183 -6.29 0.58 -0.01
C ALA A 183 -7.14 0.92 -1.23
N PHE A 184 -8.31 0.31 -1.36
CA PHE A 184 -9.16 0.57 -2.50
C PHE A 184 -10.62 0.22 -2.28
N ILE A 185 -11.45 0.83 -3.11
CA ILE A 185 -12.92 0.72 -3.12
C ILE A 185 -13.36 0.47 -4.57
N ILE A 186 -14.35 -0.39 -4.75
CA ILE A 186 -14.98 -0.60 -6.05
C ILE A 186 -16.14 0.38 -6.22
N VAL A 187 -16.09 1.18 -7.27
CA VAL A 187 -17.13 2.16 -7.60
C VAL A 187 -17.85 1.71 -8.87
N VAL A 188 -19.04 1.15 -8.71
CA VAL A 188 -19.89 0.73 -9.83
C VAL A 188 -20.70 1.94 -10.30
N ASN A 189 -20.32 2.50 -11.43
CA ASN A 189 -20.86 3.74 -11.97
C ASN A 189 -21.87 3.49 -13.09
N LYS A 190 -22.66 4.51 -13.45
CA LYS A 190 -23.80 4.45 -14.40
C LYS A 190 -24.95 3.59 -13.88
N TRP A 191 -25.10 3.50 -12.55
CA TRP A 191 -26.17 2.73 -11.94
C TRP A 191 -27.56 3.31 -12.26
N ASP A 192 -27.65 4.56 -12.70
CA ASP A 192 -28.88 5.19 -13.21
C ASP A 192 -29.40 4.52 -14.50
N ALA A 193 -28.51 3.97 -15.33
CA ALA A 193 -28.86 3.39 -16.62
C ALA A 193 -29.31 1.92 -16.56
N ILE A 194 -29.22 1.29 -15.38
CA ILE A 194 -29.72 -0.07 -15.16
C ILE A 194 -31.19 0.00 -14.75
N GLU A 195 -32.03 -0.79 -15.41
CA GLU A 195 -33.39 -1.07 -14.97
C GLU A 195 -33.33 -1.89 -13.67
N LYS A 196 -34.01 -1.39 -12.63
CA LYS A 196 -33.86 -1.90 -11.26
C LYS A 196 -35.11 -2.64 -10.83
N ASP A 197 -34.90 -3.78 -10.22
CA ASP A 197 -35.83 -4.48 -9.35
C ASP A 197 -35.26 -4.60 -7.92
N SER A 198 -35.98 -5.30 -7.05
CA SER A 198 -35.57 -5.53 -5.65
C SER A 198 -34.29 -6.36 -5.50
N TYR A 199 -33.85 -7.07 -6.54
CA TYR A 199 -32.74 -8.04 -6.48
C TYR A 199 -31.50 -7.62 -7.26
N THR A 200 -31.62 -6.63 -8.15
CA THR A 200 -30.57 -6.20 -9.10
C THR A 200 -29.23 -5.90 -8.42
N ILE A 201 -29.26 -5.22 -7.27
CA ILE A 201 -28.05 -4.92 -6.49
C ILE A 201 -27.38 -6.20 -6.01
N TYR A 202 -28.15 -7.14 -5.45
CA TYR A 202 -27.62 -8.39 -4.92
C TYR A 202 -27.06 -9.28 -6.03
N ASP A 203 -27.72 -9.33 -7.18
CA ASP A 203 -27.25 -10.11 -8.31
C ASP A 203 -25.97 -9.53 -8.90
N TYR A 204 -25.86 -8.20 -9.00
CA TYR A 204 -24.60 -7.56 -9.40
C TYR A 204 -23.48 -7.81 -8.40
N GLN A 205 -23.77 -7.76 -7.09
CA GLN A 205 -22.80 -8.12 -6.05
C GLN A 205 -22.32 -9.57 -6.18
N LYS A 206 -23.20 -10.53 -6.50
CA LYS A 206 -22.77 -11.91 -6.78
C LYS A 206 -21.80 -11.98 -7.96
N ILE A 207 -22.07 -11.24 -9.04
CA ILE A 207 -21.17 -11.18 -10.21
C ILE A 207 -19.81 -10.59 -9.82
N LEU A 208 -19.80 -9.51 -9.04
CA LEU A 208 -18.57 -8.92 -8.48
C LEU A 208 -17.79 -9.96 -7.68
N HIS A 209 -18.43 -10.66 -6.74
CA HIS A 209 -17.79 -11.69 -5.92
C HIS A 209 -17.22 -12.83 -6.76
N GLN A 210 -17.92 -13.28 -7.80
CA GLN A 210 -17.43 -14.34 -8.69
C GLN A 210 -16.20 -13.89 -9.50
N ARG A 211 -16.27 -12.70 -10.13
CA ARG A 211 -15.21 -12.19 -11.01
C ARG A 211 -14.00 -11.63 -10.25
N LEU A 212 -14.21 -11.14 -9.02
CA LEU A 212 -13.21 -10.49 -8.17
C LEU A 212 -13.06 -11.20 -6.81
N HIS A 213 -13.18 -12.52 -6.79
CA HIS A 213 -13.11 -13.36 -5.57
C HIS A 213 -11.85 -13.17 -4.72
N PHE A 214 -10.73 -12.74 -5.30
CA PHE A 214 -9.49 -12.48 -4.56
C PHE A 214 -9.54 -11.21 -3.70
N ILE A 215 -10.57 -10.37 -3.86
CA ILE A 215 -10.73 -9.07 -3.20
C ILE A 215 -12.12 -8.89 -2.58
N GLU A 216 -12.75 -9.96 -2.10
CA GLU A 216 -14.06 -9.91 -1.41
C GLU A 216 -14.10 -8.96 -0.18
N TRP A 217 -12.94 -8.65 0.38
CA TRP A 217 -12.76 -7.74 1.51
C TRP A 217 -12.88 -6.24 1.14
N VAL A 218 -13.05 -5.94 -0.14
CA VAL A 218 -13.17 -4.58 -0.65
C VAL A 218 -14.62 -4.13 -0.65
N GLU A 219 -14.86 -2.92 -0.16
CA GLU A 219 -16.20 -2.33 -0.21
C GLU A 219 -16.55 -1.90 -1.63
N ASN A 220 -17.81 -2.11 -2.00
CA ASN A 220 -18.38 -1.69 -3.27
C ASN A 220 -19.50 -0.67 -3.05
N ILE A 221 -19.57 0.32 -3.92
CA ILE A 221 -20.64 1.32 -3.93
C ILE A 221 -21.20 1.49 -5.34
N PHE A 222 -22.52 1.52 -5.43
CA PHE A 222 -23.26 1.76 -6.66
C PHE A 222 -23.66 3.22 -6.75
N ILE A 223 -23.18 3.91 -7.78
CA ILE A 223 -23.34 5.36 -7.95
C ILE A 223 -23.82 5.71 -9.35
N SER A 224 -24.26 6.96 -9.50
CA SER A 224 -24.38 7.62 -10.79
C SER A 224 -23.63 8.94 -10.74
N ALA A 225 -22.45 8.99 -11.38
CA ALA A 225 -21.71 10.23 -11.53
C ALA A 225 -22.42 11.28 -12.41
N LEU A 226 -23.40 10.85 -13.22
CA LEU A 226 -24.19 11.75 -14.06
C LEU A 226 -25.25 12.49 -13.23
N THR A 227 -25.98 11.76 -12.37
CA THR A 227 -27.06 12.33 -11.55
C THR A 227 -26.59 12.82 -10.18
N GLY A 228 -25.36 12.46 -9.76
CA GLY A 228 -24.85 12.70 -8.41
C GLY A 228 -25.29 11.66 -7.38
N GLN A 229 -26.05 10.64 -7.77
CA GLN A 229 -26.56 9.64 -6.84
C GLN A 229 -25.41 8.94 -6.08
N ARG A 230 -25.38 9.14 -4.76
CA ARG A 230 -24.44 8.51 -3.79
C ARG A 230 -22.96 8.84 -4.03
N VAL A 231 -22.65 9.93 -4.74
CA VAL A 231 -21.27 10.36 -4.98
C VAL A 231 -20.61 10.84 -3.68
N ASP A 232 -21.33 11.63 -2.90
CA ASP A 232 -20.99 12.09 -1.54
C ASP A 232 -20.49 10.96 -0.62
N LYS A 233 -21.15 9.78 -0.66
CA LYS A 233 -20.82 8.62 0.17
C LYS A 233 -19.49 7.95 -0.17
N ILE A 234 -18.90 8.24 -1.33
CA ILE A 234 -17.61 7.65 -1.72
C ILE A 234 -16.52 8.12 -0.76
N LEU A 235 -16.55 9.39 -0.33
CA LEU A 235 -15.52 9.96 0.54
C LEU A 235 -15.58 9.37 1.95
N ASP A 236 -16.77 9.01 2.44
CA ASP A 236 -16.93 8.30 3.72
C ASP A 236 -16.27 6.90 3.68
N LEU A 237 -16.39 6.20 2.54
CA LEU A 237 -15.73 4.92 2.32
C LEU A 237 -14.21 5.10 2.17
N VAL A 238 -13.76 6.16 1.50
CA VAL A 238 -12.34 6.51 1.37
C VAL A 238 -11.73 6.72 2.76
N ASP A 239 -12.40 7.46 3.63
CA ASP A 239 -11.95 7.68 5.01
C ASP A 239 -11.84 6.35 5.78
N SER A 240 -12.87 5.52 5.68
CA SER A 240 -12.92 4.22 6.36
C SER A 240 -11.78 3.30 5.89
N ALA A 241 -11.57 3.22 4.57
CA ALA A 241 -10.48 2.45 3.97
C ALA A 241 -9.11 3.02 4.36
N ALA A 242 -8.94 4.34 4.39
CA ALA A 242 -7.71 4.98 4.82
C ALA A 242 -7.39 4.71 6.30
N ILE A 243 -8.40 4.75 7.18
CA ILE A 243 -8.25 4.44 8.61
C ILE A 243 -7.77 2.99 8.77
N GLU A 244 -8.47 2.03 8.17
CA GLU A 244 -8.11 0.62 8.22
C GLU A 244 -6.73 0.35 7.62
N HIS A 245 -6.36 1.08 6.56
CA HIS A 245 -5.06 1.02 5.93
C HIS A 245 -3.92 1.63 6.76
N LYS A 246 -4.21 2.45 7.77
CA LYS A 246 -3.17 2.98 8.68
C LYS A 246 -3.17 2.28 10.04
N ARG A 247 -4.23 1.51 10.32
CA ARG A 247 -4.49 0.92 11.64
C ARG A 247 -3.34 0.01 12.10
N ARG A 248 -2.85 0.30 13.32
CA ARG A 248 -1.91 -0.54 14.06
C ARG A 248 -2.68 -1.43 15.03
N VAL A 249 -2.33 -2.70 15.07
CA VAL A 249 -2.87 -3.69 16.00
C VAL A 249 -1.73 -4.19 16.88
N SER A 250 -1.98 -4.29 18.18
CA SER A 250 -0.96 -4.71 19.14
C SER A 250 -0.57 -6.18 18.92
N THR A 251 0.67 -6.51 19.28
CA THR A 251 1.18 -7.89 19.22
C THR A 251 0.30 -8.85 20.04
N SER A 252 -0.23 -8.41 21.19
CA SER A 252 -1.13 -9.24 22.02
C SER A 252 -2.39 -9.68 21.27
N VAL A 253 -3.10 -8.72 20.67
CA VAL A 253 -4.32 -8.97 19.88
C VAL A 253 -4.02 -9.86 18.67
N ILE A 254 -2.90 -9.65 17.97
CA ILE A 254 -2.50 -10.52 16.85
C ILE A 254 -2.32 -11.98 17.31
N ASN A 255 -1.69 -12.18 18.47
CA ASN A 255 -1.44 -13.52 18.98
C ASN A 255 -2.70 -14.18 19.55
N GLU A 256 -3.66 -13.40 20.05
CA GLU A 256 -4.99 -13.90 20.42
C GLU A 256 -5.71 -14.51 19.21
N VAL A 257 -5.78 -13.76 18.10
CA VAL A 257 -6.37 -14.24 16.83
C VAL A 257 -5.67 -15.51 16.34
N LEU A 258 -4.33 -15.55 16.39
CA LEU A 258 -3.55 -16.72 15.96
C LEU A 258 -3.81 -17.94 16.84
N ASN A 259 -3.87 -17.76 18.16
CA ASN A 259 -4.13 -18.85 19.09
C ASN A 259 -5.52 -19.43 18.88
N GLU A 260 -6.53 -18.59 18.67
CA GLU A 260 -7.88 -19.03 18.36
C GLU A 260 -7.93 -19.78 17.01
N ALA A 261 -7.32 -19.20 15.97
CA ALA A 261 -7.25 -19.83 14.65
C ALA A 261 -6.57 -21.22 14.67
N VAL A 262 -5.46 -21.35 15.39
CA VAL A 262 -4.74 -22.63 15.51
C VAL A 262 -5.55 -23.68 16.28
N ARG A 263 -6.35 -23.26 17.27
CA ARG A 263 -7.25 -24.17 18.01
C ARG A 263 -8.36 -24.71 17.11
N TRP A 264 -8.96 -23.86 16.28
CA TRP A 264 -10.01 -24.27 15.35
C TRP A 264 -9.48 -25.13 14.20
N HIS A 265 -8.32 -24.78 13.66
CA HIS A 265 -7.71 -25.53 12.56
C HIS A 265 -6.19 -25.62 12.75
N SER A 266 -5.76 -26.81 13.13
CA SER A 266 -4.35 -27.11 13.39
C SER A 266 -3.48 -26.96 12.13
N PRO A 267 -2.23 -26.47 12.26
CA PRO A 267 -1.28 -26.42 11.17
C PRO A 267 -1.08 -27.80 10.50
N PRO A 268 -0.83 -27.82 9.18
CA PRO A 268 -0.63 -29.06 8.45
C PRO A 268 0.58 -29.86 8.96
N THR A 269 0.45 -31.19 8.86
CA THR A 269 1.49 -32.15 9.23
C THR A 269 2.15 -32.71 7.98
N SER A 270 3.48 -32.78 7.95
CA SER A 270 4.21 -33.38 6.83
C SER A 270 4.00 -34.90 6.76
N ARG A 271 4.30 -35.52 5.62
CA ARG A 271 4.32 -36.99 5.47
C ARG A 271 5.23 -37.70 6.48
N GLN A 272 6.22 -37.00 7.02
CA GLN A 272 7.14 -37.51 8.05
C GLN A 272 6.65 -37.24 9.49
N GLY A 273 5.37 -36.88 9.68
CA GLY A 273 4.77 -36.63 10.99
C GLY A 273 5.16 -35.31 11.65
N LYS A 274 5.92 -34.43 10.98
CA LYS A 274 6.34 -33.16 11.57
C LYS A 274 5.30 -32.06 11.30
N GLN A 275 4.69 -31.54 12.37
CA GLN A 275 3.66 -30.50 12.29
C GLN A 275 4.26 -29.09 12.09
N GLY A 276 3.54 -28.22 11.38
CA GLY A 276 3.81 -26.78 11.40
C GLY A 276 3.59 -26.19 12.79
N ARG A 277 4.42 -25.23 13.21
CA ARG A 277 4.25 -24.50 14.47
C ARG A 277 4.38 -23.01 14.23
N ILE A 278 3.37 -22.25 14.62
CA ILE A 278 3.40 -20.79 14.68
C ILE A 278 3.79 -20.42 16.12
N TYR A 279 4.85 -19.63 16.27
CA TYR A 279 5.35 -19.22 17.59
C TYR A 279 4.66 -17.94 18.05
N TYR A 280 4.69 -16.91 17.21
CA TYR A 280 4.03 -15.64 17.44
C TYR A 280 3.91 -14.85 16.13
N GLY A 281 3.05 -13.84 16.11
CA GLY A 281 2.94 -12.85 15.05
C GLY A 281 3.10 -11.43 15.57
N THR A 282 3.57 -10.51 14.72
CA THR A 282 3.58 -9.07 15.00
C THR A 282 3.38 -8.26 13.72
N GLN A 283 2.76 -7.08 13.83
CA GLN A 283 2.60 -6.17 12.70
C GLN A 283 3.87 -5.33 12.50
N VAL A 284 4.49 -5.45 11.33
CA VAL A 284 5.74 -4.77 10.97
C VAL A 284 5.51 -3.48 10.18
N SER A 285 4.39 -3.37 9.45
CA SER A 285 4.02 -2.15 8.71
C SER A 285 2.50 -1.96 8.70
N SER A 286 2.04 -0.71 8.54
CA SER A 286 0.63 -0.36 8.49
C SER A 286 0.10 -0.16 7.10
N GLN A 287 0.88 0.35 6.15
CA GLN A 287 0.40 0.74 4.82
C GLN A 287 1.07 -0.11 3.72
N PRO A 288 0.55 -1.30 3.39
CA PRO A 288 -0.61 -1.98 3.98
C PRO A 288 -0.29 -2.75 5.28
N PRO A 289 -1.32 -3.17 6.05
CA PRO A 289 -1.14 -3.95 7.27
C PRO A 289 -0.34 -5.21 6.97
N SER A 290 0.88 -5.24 7.48
CA SER A 290 1.88 -6.25 7.19
C SER A 290 2.21 -6.99 8.45
N ILE A 291 1.87 -8.27 8.54
CA ILE A 291 2.02 -9.10 9.73
C ILE A 291 3.10 -10.15 9.44
N ALA A 292 4.15 -10.16 10.27
CA ALA A 292 5.18 -11.18 10.24
C ALA A 292 4.81 -12.30 11.23
N LEU A 293 4.64 -13.52 10.71
CA LEU A 293 4.38 -14.74 11.46
C LEU A 293 5.69 -15.54 11.56
N PHE A 294 6.15 -15.76 12.79
CA PHE A 294 7.36 -16.54 13.06
C PHE A 294 6.97 -17.99 13.26
N VAL A 295 7.50 -18.85 12.41
CA VAL A 295 7.14 -20.27 12.34
C VAL A 295 8.38 -21.15 12.38
N ASN A 296 8.19 -22.44 12.62
CA ASN A 296 9.29 -23.41 12.55
C ASN A 296 9.84 -23.56 11.12
N ASP A 297 8.96 -23.75 10.14
CA ASP A 297 9.31 -23.89 8.72
C ASP A 297 8.18 -23.37 7.84
N ALA A 298 8.42 -22.25 7.17
CA ALA A 298 7.45 -21.58 6.31
C ALA A 298 6.95 -22.45 5.15
N LYS A 299 7.74 -23.44 4.70
CA LYS A 299 7.36 -24.35 3.61
C LYS A 299 6.25 -25.32 4.01
N ARG A 300 6.03 -25.52 5.31
CA ARG A 300 4.97 -26.44 5.80
C ARG A 300 3.58 -25.86 5.66
N PHE A 301 3.46 -24.54 5.69
CA PHE A 301 2.19 -23.85 5.60
C PHE A 301 1.82 -23.67 4.13
N ASN A 302 1.00 -24.57 3.61
CA ASN A 302 0.49 -24.50 2.24
C ASN A 302 -0.44 -23.30 2.03
N GLU A 303 -0.70 -22.95 0.77
CA GLU A 303 -1.51 -21.77 0.43
C GLU A 303 -2.93 -21.82 1.02
N ASN A 304 -3.53 -23.01 1.16
CA ASN A 304 -4.84 -23.15 1.79
C ASN A 304 -4.82 -22.73 3.26
N TYR A 305 -3.82 -23.16 4.02
CA TYR A 305 -3.66 -22.76 5.42
C TYR A 305 -3.30 -21.28 5.55
N ARG A 306 -2.49 -20.74 4.62
CA ARG A 306 -2.15 -19.32 4.60
C ARG A 306 -3.39 -18.45 4.39
N ARG A 307 -4.24 -18.81 3.42
CA ARG A 307 -5.53 -18.15 3.17
C ARG A 307 -6.49 -18.30 4.35
N TYR A 308 -6.50 -19.45 5.02
CA TYR A 308 -7.27 -19.65 6.24
C TYR A 308 -6.87 -18.65 7.32
N ILE A 309 -5.57 -18.51 7.60
CA ILE A 309 -5.06 -17.55 8.59
C ILE A 309 -5.37 -16.11 8.18
N GLU A 310 -5.20 -15.73 6.91
CA GLU A 310 -5.61 -14.41 6.43
C GLU A 310 -7.11 -14.16 6.69
N ARG A 311 -7.96 -15.14 6.38
CA ARG A 311 -9.40 -15.03 6.62
C ARG A 311 -9.73 -14.85 8.11
N GLN A 312 -9.02 -15.53 9.01
CA GLN A 312 -9.20 -15.34 10.46
C GLN A 312 -8.82 -13.91 10.90
N PHE A 313 -7.69 -13.38 10.39
CA PHE A 313 -7.34 -11.98 10.65
C PHE A 313 -8.42 -11.01 10.14
N ARG A 314 -8.97 -11.24 8.94
CA ARG A 314 -10.03 -10.39 8.40
C ARG A 314 -11.34 -10.48 9.19
N GLN A 315 -11.74 -11.68 9.61
CA GLN A 315 -12.97 -11.89 10.37
C GLN A 315 -12.91 -11.25 11.77
N GLN A 316 -11.78 -11.38 12.47
CA GLN A 316 -11.66 -10.92 13.84
C GLN A 316 -11.19 -9.47 13.95
N LEU A 317 -10.27 -9.03 13.08
CA LEU A 317 -9.73 -7.68 13.14
C LEU A 317 -10.44 -6.72 12.19
N GLY A 318 -10.99 -7.18 11.06
CA GLY A 318 -11.55 -6.31 10.03
C GLY A 318 -10.58 -6.11 8.86
N PHE A 319 -10.06 -4.89 8.66
CA PHE A 319 -9.27 -4.50 7.48
C PHE A 319 -10.07 -4.48 6.17
N LYS A 320 -11.30 -3.98 6.22
CA LYS A 320 -12.09 -3.71 5.02
C LYS A 320 -11.41 -2.63 4.17
N GLY A 321 -11.45 -2.80 2.85
CA GLY A 321 -10.85 -1.85 1.92
C GLY A 321 -9.32 -1.81 1.89
N THR A 322 -8.60 -2.64 2.67
CA THR A 322 -7.13 -2.74 2.62
C THR A 322 -6.63 -4.18 2.44
N PRO A 323 -5.59 -4.39 1.60
CA PRO A 323 -4.92 -5.68 1.54
C PRO A 323 -4.17 -5.95 2.85
N ILE A 324 -4.02 -7.22 3.22
CA ILE A 324 -3.18 -7.67 4.33
C ILE A 324 -1.99 -8.43 3.74
N ARG A 325 -0.77 -8.15 4.21
CA ARG A 325 0.43 -8.89 3.81
C ARG A 325 0.90 -9.79 4.95
N LEU A 326 0.86 -11.11 4.73
CA LEU A 326 1.38 -12.09 5.70
C LEU A 326 2.77 -12.57 5.29
N PHE A 327 3.76 -12.31 6.14
CA PHE A 327 5.12 -12.79 5.96
C PHE A 327 5.40 -13.99 6.86
N TRP A 328 5.69 -15.15 6.25
CA TRP A 328 5.99 -16.39 6.96
C TRP A 328 7.50 -16.53 7.13
N ARG A 329 8.01 -16.26 8.34
CA ARG A 329 9.45 -16.27 8.65
C ARG A 329 9.82 -17.53 9.43
N SER A 330 10.67 -18.39 8.84
CA SER A 330 11.23 -19.53 9.55
C SER A 330 12.25 -19.07 10.58
N LYS A 331 12.04 -19.38 11.87
CA LYS A 331 13.07 -19.21 12.90
C LYS A 331 13.98 -20.43 12.95
N LYS A 332 15.29 -20.21 13.07
CA LYS A 332 16.22 -21.26 13.51
C LYS A 332 15.96 -21.52 14.99
N ALA A 333 16.08 -22.78 15.44
CA ALA A 333 15.79 -23.17 16.82
C ALA A 333 16.59 -22.41 17.89
N ARG A 334 17.70 -21.74 17.51
CA ARG A 334 18.54 -20.92 18.40
C ARG A 334 17.97 -19.54 18.73
N ASP A 335 17.03 -19.00 17.94
CA ASP A 335 16.53 -17.61 18.08
C ASP A 335 15.24 -17.49 18.93
N ILE A 336 14.92 -18.53 19.70
CA ILE A 336 13.69 -18.63 20.48
C ILE A 336 13.82 -17.93 21.85
N GLY A 337 15.04 -17.76 22.36
CA GLY A 337 15.30 -17.19 23.70
C GLY A 337 15.27 -15.66 23.83
N ASN A 338 15.56 -14.91 22.76
CA ASN A 338 15.83 -13.46 22.88
C ASN A 338 14.63 -12.53 22.62
N ALA A 339 13.46 -13.05 22.23
CA ALA A 339 12.33 -12.22 21.80
C ALA A 339 11.55 -11.56 22.95
N ASN A 340 11.70 -12.04 24.20
CA ASN A 340 10.96 -11.51 25.35
C ASN A 340 11.54 -10.18 25.90
N HIS A 341 12.69 -9.71 25.38
CA HIS A 341 13.31 -8.46 25.85
C HIS A 341 13.00 -7.22 24.99
N ALA A 342 12.48 -7.38 23.76
CA ALA A 342 12.29 -6.25 22.85
C ALA A 342 10.93 -5.53 22.98
N THR A 343 10.13 -5.83 24.00
CA THR A 343 8.82 -5.18 24.26
C THR A 343 8.72 -4.52 25.64
N LYS A 344 9.85 -4.34 26.32
CA LYS A 344 9.95 -3.47 27.50
C LYS A 344 10.90 -2.31 27.22
N VAL A 345 10.39 -1.28 26.56
CA VAL A 345 10.70 0.13 26.82
C VAL A 345 9.42 0.91 26.59
#